data_AF-Q8UVH0-F1
#
_entry.id   AF-Q8UVH0-F1
#
_cell.length_a   1.000
_cell.length_b   1.000
_cell.length_c   1.000
_cell.angle_alpha   90.00
_cell.angle_beta   90.00
_cell.angle_gamma   90.00
#
_symmetry.space_group_name_H-M   'P 1'
#
loop_
_entity.id
_entity.type
_entity.pdbx_description
1 polymer ?
#
loop_
_entity_poly.entity_id
_entity_poly.type
_entity_poly.pdbx_seq_one_letter_code
_entity_poly.pdbx_strand_id
1 'polypeptide(L)'
;QYRPGLGKFKPDNIDPCLCTHLIYAFAGMSNNQITTIEWNDVTLYSSFQNLKNQNGNLKTLLAIGGWNFGTAPFTQMVSTAQNRQTFISSVITFLRQYGFD
;
A
#
# COMPACT_ATOMS: atom_id res chain seq x y z
N GLN A 1 -9.05 -4.60 9.10
CA GLN A 1 -8.64 -4.92 10.49
C GLN A 1 -9.70 -4.67 11.58
N TYR A 2 -10.65 -3.73 11.40
CA TYR A 2 -11.55 -3.29 12.49
C TYR A 2 -12.91 -4.00 12.60
N ARG A 3 -13.32 -4.79 11.59
CA ARG A 3 -14.60 -5.52 11.65
C ARG A 3 -14.61 -6.48 12.87
N PRO A 4 -15.72 -6.55 13.63
CA PRO A 4 -15.83 -7.45 14.77
C PRO A 4 -16.14 -8.90 14.35
N GLY A 5 -15.92 -9.83 15.26
CA GLY A 5 -16.30 -11.25 15.11
C GLY A 5 -15.69 -11.90 13.86
N LEU A 6 -16.48 -12.74 13.19
CA LEU A 6 -16.07 -13.48 11.99
C LEU A 6 -15.75 -12.56 10.79
N GLY A 7 -16.18 -11.30 10.81
CA GLY A 7 -15.87 -10.34 9.76
C GLY A 7 -14.45 -9.76 9.86
N LYS A 8 -13.72 -10.02 10.95
CA LYS A 8 -12.35 -9.53 11.13
C LYS A 8 -11.41 -10.19 10.13
N PHE A 9 -10.67 -9.35 9.40
CA PHE A 9 -9.76 -9.79 8.34
C PHE A 9 -8.39 -9.12 8.50
N LYS A 10 -7.35 -9.94 8.35
CA LYS A 10 -5.92 -9.59 8.42
C LYS A 10 -5.15 -10.33 7.30
N PRO A 11 -3.88 -9.96 7.03
CA PRO A 11 -3.06 -10.67 6.05
C PRO A 11 -3.02 -12.19 6.25
N ASP A 12 -2.96 -12.67 7.50
CA ASP A 12 -2.94 -14.10 7.84
C ASP A 12 -4.21 -14.87 7.40
N ASN A 13 -5.29 -14.17 7.02
CA ASN A 13 -6.50 -14.79 6.50
C ASN A 13 -6.49 -14.95 4.96
N ILE A 14 -5.49 -14.41 4.28
CA ILE A 14 -5.38 -14.47 2.82
C ILE A 14 -4.76 -15.81 2.45
N ASP A 15 -5.42 -16.54 1.54
CA ASP A 15 -4.80 -17.67 0.85
C ASP A 15 -3.81 -17.11 -0.21
N PRO A 16 -2.49 -17.32 -0.03
CA PRO A 16 -1.46 -16.78 -0.93
C PRO A 16 -1.45 -17.43 -2.31
N CYS A 17 -2.17 -18.53 -2.51
CA CYS A 17 -2.24 -19.27 -3.78
C CYS A 17 -3.51 -18.97 -4.57
N LEU A 18 -4.47 -18.21 -4.01
CA LEU A 18 -5.74 -17.90 -4.67
C LEU A 18 -5.59 -16.89 -5.82
N CYS A 19 -4.68 -15.94 -5.67
CA CYS A 19 -4.44 -14.86 -6.63
C CYS A 19 -2.97 -14.83 -7.08
N THR A 20 -2.70 -14.29 -8.27
CA THR A 20 -1.33 -14.02 -8.74
C THR A 20 -0.78 -12.68 -8.24
N HIS A 21 -1.68 -11.71 -8.02
CA HIS A 21 -1.35 -10.38 -7.55
C HIS A 21 -2.27 -10.01 -6.40
N LEU A 22 -1.70 -9.46 -5.32
CA LEU A 22 -2.45 -8.85 -4.24
C LEU A 22 -2.13 -7.36 -4.19
N ILE A 23 -3.15 -6.55 -3.93
CA ILE A 23 -3.03 -5.10 -3.84
C ILE A 23 -3.43 -4.67 -2.43
N TYR A 24 -2.49 -4.11 -1.66
CA TYR A 24 -2.79 -3.53 -0.35
C TYR A 24 -3.43 -2.15 -0.56
N ALA A 25 -4.60 -1.95 0.03
CA ALA A 25 -5.41 -0.75 -0.11
C ALA A 25 -5.66 -0.15 1.29
N PHE A 26 -5.17 1.05 1.63
CA PHE A 26 -4.49 2.03 0.77
C PHE A 26 -3.35 2.74 1.50
N ALA A 27 -2.37 3.22 0.74
CA ALA A 27 -1.46 4.28 1.16
C ALA A 27 -2.05 5.67 0.90
N GLY A 28 -1.51 6.67 1.59
CA GLY A 28 -1.88 8.08 1.45
C GLY A 28 -0.75 8.93 0.86
N MET A 29 -0.94 10.25 0.89
CA MET A 29 0.05 11.23 0.47
C MET A 29 0.07 12.42 1.42
N SER A 30 1.27 12.89 1.76
CA SER A 30 1.49 14.12 2.51
C SER A 30 2.70 14.85 1.93
N ASN A 31 2.61 16.16 1.71
CA ASN A 31 3.68 16.97 1.11
C ASN A 31 4.25 16.39 -0.19
N ASN A 32 3.35 15.92 -1.08
CA ASN A 32 3.68 15.22 -2.33
C ASN A 32 4.55 13.96 -2.14
N GLN A 33 4.53 13.33 -0.96
CA GLN A 33 5.24 12.08 -0.69
C GLN A 33 4.25 11.01 -0.23
N ILE A 34 4.51 9.75 -0.60
CA ILE A 34 3.71 8.61 -0.12
C ILE A 34 3.85 8.45 1.39
N THR A 35 2.76 8.05 2.06
CA THR A 35 2.72 7.78 3.50
C THR A 35 1.76 6.64 3.85
N THR A 36 1.88 6.08 5.04
CA THR A 36 0.87 5.20 5.65
C THR A 36 -0.39 5.98 6.02
N ILE A 37 -1.52 5.27 6.16
CA ILE A 37 -2.79 5.83 6.63
C ILE A 37 -3.09 5.30 8.03
N GLU A 38 -2.98 3.99 8.22
CA GLU A 38 -3.27 3.34 9.49
C GLU A 38 -2.02 3.29 10.37
N TRP A 39 -2.24 3.44 11.67
CA TRP A 39 -1.17 3.46 12.68
C TRP A 39 -0.30 2.20 12.71
N ASN A 40 -0.79 1.09 12.17
CA ASN A 40 -0.11 -0.20 12.11
C ASN A 40 0.14 -0.72 10.69
N ASP A 41 0.04 0.13 9.66
CA ASP A 41 0.29 -0.27 8.28
C ASP A 41 1.68 -0.93 8.12
N VAL A 42 2.72 -0.39 8.76
CA VAL A 42 4.08 -0.96 8.67
C VAL A 42 4.12 -2.41 9.16
N THR A 43 3.43 -2.71 10.26
CA THR A 43 3.31 -4.08 10.78
C THR A 43 2.53 -4.97 9.80
N LEU A 44 1.44 -4.46 9.23
CA LEU A 44 0.61 -5.20 8.29
C LEU A 44 1.28 -5.40 6.93
N TYR A 45 2.11 -4.46 6.47
CA TYR A 45 2.94 -4.61 5.27
C TYR A 45 3.89 -5.79 5.46
N SER A 46 4.58 -5.87 6.60
CA SER A 46 5.46 -7.01 6.89
C SER A 46 4.70 -8.35 6.85
N SER A 47 3.55 -8.45 7.51
CA SER A 47 2.70 -9.64 7.44
C SER A 47 2.20 -9.95 6.03
N PHE A 48 1.85 -8.94 5.24
CA PHE A 48 1.39 -9.08 3.86
C PHE A 48 2.50 -9.55 2.93
N GLN A 49 3.72 -9.03 3.09
CA GLN A 49 4.88 -9.48 2.32
C GLN A 49 5.27 -10.93 2.65
N ASN A 50 5.08 -11.37 3.90
CA ASN A 50 5.35 -12.74 4.32
C ASN A 50 4.47 -13.80 3.61
N LEU A 51 3.37 -13.40 2.96
CA LEU A 51 2.60 -14.30 2.11
C LEU A 51 3.42 -14.84 0.93
N LYS A 52 4.42 -14.09 0.46
CA LYS A 52 5.35 -14.53 -0.59
C LYS A 52 6.24 -15.71 -0.15
N ASN A 53 6.41 -15.93 1.15
CA ASN A 53 7.15 -17.11 1.65
C ASN A 53 6.37 -18.41 1.43
N GLN A 54 5.05 -18.34 1.29
CA GLN A 54 4.18 -19.49 1.01
C GLN A 54 3.96 -19.66 -0.50
N ASN A 55 3.93 -18.55 -1.24
CA ASN A 55 3.86 -18.54 -2.71
C ASN A 55 4.92 -17.59 -3.28
N GLY A 56 6.07 -18.13 -3.69
CA GLY A 56 7.18 -17.34 -4.23
C GLY A 56 6.88 -16.63 -5.56
N ASN A 57 5.81 -17.02 -6.26
CA ASN A 57 5.38 -16.38 -7.51
C ASN A 57 4.41 -15.21 -7.27
N LEU A 58 3.92 -15.03 -6.04
CA LEU A 58 2.96 -13.99 -5.69
C LEU A 58 3.59 -12.60 -5.83
N LYS A 59 2.83 -11.69 -6.45
CA LYS A 59 3.18 -10.27 -6.55
C LYS A 59 2.32 -9.41 -5.64
N THR A 60 2.95 -8.41 -5.05
CA THR A 60 2.33 -7.53 -4.06
C THR A 60 2.49 -6.08 -4.50
N LEU A 61 1.38 -5.36 -4.63
CA LEU A 61 1.34 -3.95 -4.99
C LEU A 61 0.70 -3.13 -3.86
N LEU A 62 1.01 -1.84 -3.84
CA LEU A 62 0.41 -0.88 -2.91
C LEU A 62 -0.43 0.12 -3.70
N ALA A 63 -1.73 0.16 -3.43
CA ALA A 63 -2.61 1.17 -4.00
C ALA A 63 -2.57 2.45 -3.17
N ILE A 64 -2.47 3.60 -3.82
CA ILE A 64 -2.55 4.91 -3.19
C ILE A 64 -3.89 5.58 -3.51
N GLY A 65 -4.52 6.20 -2.53
CA GLY A 65 -5.76 6.97 -2.70
C GLY A 65 -7.01 6.23 -2.22
N GLY A 66 -7.91 5.92 -3.15
CA GLY A 66 -9.25 5.42 -2.83
C GLY A 66 -10.27 6.55 -2.58
N TRP A 67 -11.54 6.18 -2.41
CA TRP A 67 -12.64 7.14 -2.33
C TRP A 67 -12.45 8.20 -1.24
N ASN A 68 -12.09 7.79 -0.03
CA ASN A 68 -11.93 8.68 1.12
C ASN A 68 -10.72 9.62 1.02
N PHE A 69 -9.77 9.33 0.14
CA PHE A 69 -8.62 10.20 -0.09
C PHE A 69 -8.98 11.44 -0.93
N GLY A 70 -10.02 11.35 -1.75
CA GLY A 70 -10.43 12.41 -2.67
C GLY A 70 -9.41 12.65 -3.79
N THR A 71 -9.59 13.76 -4.51
CA THR A 71 -8.81 14.07 -5.73
C THR A 71 -7.82 15.22 -5.55
N ALA A 72 -8.08 16.15 -4.62
CA ALA A 72 -7.28 17.36 -4.45
C ALA A 72 -5.77 17.09 -4.22
N PRO A 73 -5.35 16.11 -3.40
CA PRO A 73 -3.93 15.80 -3.24
C PRO A 73 -3.28 15.32 -4.54
N PHE A 74 -3.98 14.53 -5.36
CA PHE A 74 -3.48 14.13 -6.68
C PHE A 74 -3.32 15.34 -7.60
N THR A 75 -4.33 16.21 -7.68
CA THR A 75 -4.28 17.43 -8.48
C THR A 75 -3.07 18.30 -8.10
N GLN A 76 -2.82 18.47 -6.80
CA GLN A 76 -1.65 19.21 -6.31
C GLN A 76 -0.33 18.53 -6.67
N MET A 77 -0.23 17.22 -6.46
CA MET A 77 0.99 16.45 -6.76
C MET A 77 1.34 16.48 -8.25
N VAL A 78 0.35 16.38 -9.14
CA VAL A 78 0.62 16.36 -10.59
C VAL A 78 0.88 17.75 -11.19
N SER A 79 0.55 18.83 -10.46
CA SER A 79 0.54 20.22 -10.98
C SER A 79 1.88 20.75 -11.46
N THR A 80 3.01 20.27 -10.91
CA THR A 80 4.36 20.70 -11.31
C THR A 80 5.27 19.52 -11.53
N ALA A 81 6.32 19.70 -12.34
CA ALA A 81 7.33 18.67 -12.56
C ALA A 81 8.06 18.30 -11.25
N GLN A 82 8.32 19.30 -10.42
CA GLN A 82 8.98 19.15 -9.12
C GLN A 82 8.14 18.32 -8.16
N ASN A 83 6.83 18.59 -8.06
CA ASN A 83 5.93 17.81 -7.19
C ASN A 83 5.86 16.34 -7.63
N ARG A 84 5.75 16.09 -8.95
CA ARG A 84 5.79 14.73 -9.49
C ARG A 84 7.11 14.03 -9.19
N GLN A 85 8.24 14.72 -9.35
CA GLN A 85 9.55 14.17 -9.04
C GLN A 85 9.66 13.78 -7.55
N THR A 86 9.23 14.65 -6.64
CA THR A 86 9.19 14.36 -5.20
C THR A 86 8.36 13.11 -4.91
N PHE A 87 7.17 13.02 -5.51
CA PHE A 87 6.31 11.87 -5.32
C PHE A 87 6.93 10.58 -5.85
N ILE A 88 7.40 10.58 -7.10
CA ILE A 88 8.04 9.41 -7.73
C ILE A 88 9.23 8.92 -6.91
N SER A 89 10.13 9.83 -6.51
CA SER A 89 11.28 9.49 -5.67
C SER A 89 10.86 8.88 -4.33
N SER A 90 9.83 9.46 -3.68
CA SER A 90 9.31 8.93 -2.41
C SER A 90 8.70 7.53 -2.56
N VAL A 91 7.95 7.29 -3.65
CA VAL A 91 7.31 5.99 -3.93
C VAL A 91 8.34 4.91 -4.15
N ILE A 92 9.38 5.16 -4.95
CA ILE A 92 10.45 4.18 -5.19
C ILE A 92 11.10 3.77 -3.86
N THR A 93 11.49 4.74 -3.03
CA THR A 93 12.08 4.48 -1.73
C THR A 93 11.13 3.70 -0.82
N PHE A 94 9.87 4.12 -0.72
CA PHE A 94 8.88 3.51 0.15
C PHE A 94 8.57 2.05 -0.23
N LEU A 95 8.35 1.77 -1.52
CA LEU A 95 8.05 0.41 -1.99
C LEU A 95 9.24 -0.53 -1.74
N ARG A 96 10.47 -0.08 -1.99
CA ARG A 96 11.67 -0.88 -1.72
C ARG A 96 11.91 -1.08 -0.23
N GLN A 97 11.64 -0.07 0.59
CA GLN A 97 11.73 -0.17 2.06
C GLN A 97 10.80 -1.25 2.62
N TYR A 98 9.58 -1.36 2.08
CA TYR A 98 8.58 -2.32 2.58
C TYR A 98 8.40 -3.56 1.70
N GLY A 99 9.28 -3.78 0.73
CA GLY A 99 9.36 -5.02 -0.05
C GLY A 99 8.24 -5.26 -1.06
N PHE A 100 7.47 -4.23 -1.43
CA PHE A 100 6.48 -4.31 -2.51
C PHE A 100 7.17 -4.46 -3.88
N ASP A 101 6.49 -5.12 -4.81
CA ASP A 101 7.01 -5.45 -6.15
C ASP A 101 6.93 -4.23 -7.09
#